data_AF-A0A481AED0-F1
#
_entry.id   AF-A0A481AED0-F1
#
_cell.length_a   1.000
_cell.length_b   1.000
_cell.length_c   1.000
_cell.angle_alpha   90.00
_cell.angle_beta   90.00
_cell.angle_gamma   90.00
#
_symmetry.space_group_name_H-M   'P 1'
#
loop_
_entity.id
_entity.type
_entity.pdbx_description
1 polymer ?
#
loop_
_entity_poly.entity_id
_entity_poly.type
_entity_poly.pdbx_seq_one_letter_code
_entity_poly.pdbx_strand_id
1 'polypeptide(L)'
;MGRRGLGGGEGQGKTKEGVRRVAPAQGRSDLSPSGICSASEAGGRPGAPAPSPFLSLSPRPIQRSPRWRPWGLIGRPGADRGINWSSGRLRGPLAAHSPAASPSRRSCWVMGTVSAVAPRARALWALLLASLGTAAGQPLGGESVCTAQPLAKYGITFTGKWSQAAFPKQYPLFRPPAQWSALLGAAHSSDYSLWRKDQYVSNGLRDFVERGEAWALMREMEAAGEKLQSVHGVFSAPAVPSGTGQTSTELEVHSRHSLVSFAVRIIPSPDWFVGVDSLDLCDGDHWREQVAVDLHPYDAGTDSGFTFSSPNFATIPQDTVTEITASSPNHPANSFFYPRLKALPPIARVTLVQLRQSPRAFVPPALDLAGGGNEIVDSLPVPETPLDCEVSLWSSWGLCAGPCGQLGARSRTRYVRVQPANHGAPCPGLEEEAECVPDNCV
;
A
#
# COMPACT_ATOMS: atom_id res chain seq x y z
N MET A 1 -7.40 -5.91 76.44
CA MET A 1 -7.72 -7.22 75.83
C MET A 1 -6.80 -7.42 74.62
N GLY A 2 -6.33 -8.60 74.23
CA GLY A 2 -6.39 -9.95 74.83
C GLY A 2 -5.06 -10.68 74.59
N ARG A 3 -4.79 -11.80 75.27
CA ARG A 3 -3.44 -12.39 75.42
C ARG A 3 -3.50 -13.92 75.33
N ARG A 4 -2.39 -14.55 74.90
CA ARG A 4 -2.10 -16.02 74.89
C ARG A 4 -2.81 -16.78 73.74
N GLY A 5 -2.24 -17.84 73.14
CA GLY A 5 -0.90 -18.44 73.25
C GLY A 5 -0.85 -19.84 73.90
N LEU A 6 0.12 -20.66 73.47
CA LEU A 6 0.50 -22.00 73.96
C LEU A 6 -0.52 -23.13 73.60
N GLY A 7 -0.13 -24.39 73.32
CA GLY A 7 1.22 -25.00 73.19
C GLY A 7 1.23 -26.46 73.70
N GLY A 8 1.88 -27.39 72.97
CA GLY A 8 2.11 -28.77 73.44
C GLY A 8 2.26 -29.82 72.32
N GLY A 9 3.21 -30.76 72.47
CA GLY A 9 3.41 -31.90 71.55
C GLY A 9 4.84 -32.44 71.54
N GLU A 10 5.05 -33.66 72.04
CA GLU A 10 6.34 -34.37 72.15
C GLU A 10 6.75 -35.09 70.85
N GLY A 11 7.98 -35.66 70.83
CA GLY A 11 8.29 -36.84 70.00
C GLY A 11 9.66 -36.83 69.31
N GLN A 12 10.59 -37.68 69.76
CA GLN A 12 11.90 -37.86 69.12
C GLN A 12 11.85 -38.87 67.96
N GLY A 13 12.60 -38.61 66.88
CA GLY A 13 12.91 -39.58 65.83
C GLY A 13 14.24 -39.24 65.15
N LYS A 14 15.30 -40.02 65.40
CA LYS A 14 16.65 -39.79 64.85
C LYS A 14 16.90 -40.58 63.56
N THR A 15 17.44 -39.92 62.54
CA THR A 15 18.64 -40.30 61.75
C THR A 15 19.03 -39.08 60.90
N LYS A 16 20.22 -38.49 61.03
CA LYS A 16 21.46 -38.76 60.24
C LYS A 16 21.20 -38.75 58.73
N GLU A 17 21.92 -38.03 57.86
CA GLU A 17 23.25 -37.35 57.87
C GLU A 17 23.16 -36.11 56.94
N GLY A 18 24.04 -35.11 56.89
CA GLY A 18 25.40 -34.93 57.39
C GLY A 18 25.84 -33.46 57.21
N VAL A 19 26.89 -33.06 57.92
CA VAL A 19 27.27 -31.65 58.12
C VAL A 19 28.50 -31.28 57.27
N ARG A 20 28.30 -30.32 56.35
CA ARG A 20 29.02 -29.02 56.28
C ARG A 20 30.47 -29.04 56.84
N ARG A 21 31.52 -28.87 56.02
CA ARG A 21 32.20 -27.62 55.58
C ARG A 21 33.54 -28.05 54.94
N VAL A 22 34.22 -27.28 54.08
CA VAL A 22 35.21 -26.22 54.42
C VAL A 22 35.57 -25.47 53.11
N ALA A 23 36.01 -24.21 53.21
CA ALA A 23 36.38 -23.30 52.09
C ALA A 23 37.93 -23.24 51.91
N PRO A 24 38.60 -22.20 51.35
CA PRO A 24 38.27 -21.17 50.34
C PRO A 24 39.39 -21.06 49.23
N ALA A 25 39.55 -19.87 48.62
CA ALA A 25 40.68 -19.37 47.78
C ALA A 25 40.72 -19.79 46.29
N GLN A 26 41.33 -19.08 45.32
CA GLN A 26 41.79 -17.67 45.10
C GLN A 26 42.20 -17.53 43.59
N GLY A 27 42.34 -16.30 43.03
CA GLY A 27 42.88 -16.04 41.67
C GLY A 27 41.80 -15.81 40.59
N ARG A 28 41.56 -14.65 39.95
CA ARG A 28 42.34 -13.52 39.35
C ARG A 28 42.73 -13.74 37.87
N SER A 29 42.77 -12.62 37.13
CA SER A 29 43.05 -12.41 35.69
C SER A 29 42.04 -12.99 34.69
N ASP A 30 41.71 -12.38 33.56
CA ASP A 30 41.71 -11.01 33.00
C ASP A 30 41.51 -11.22 31.48
N LEU A 31 40.79 -10.31 30.80
CA LEU A 31 41.11 -9.74 29.47
C LEU A 31 39.86 -9.30 28.70
N SER A 32 39.68 -7.98 28.61
CA SER A 32 38.98 -7.33 27.49
C SER A 32 39.87 -7.36 26.23
N PRO A 33 39.32 -6.99 25.07
CA PRO A 33 39.97 -5.89 24.36
C PRO A 33 39.00 -4.82 23.87
N SER A 34 39.47 -3.58 23.93
CA SER A 34 38.86 -2.40 23.33
C SER A 34 39.80 -1.81 22.28
N GLY A 35 39.27 -1.40 21.13
CA GLY A 35 39.91 -0.49 20.16
C GLY A 35 38.86 0.52 19.72
N ILE A 36 38.88 1.77 20.21
CA ILE A 36 39.76 2.89 19.81
C ILE A 36 39.56 3.27 18.34
N CYS A 37 38.85 4.40 18.15
CA CYS A 37 39.18 5.41 17.16
C CYS A 37 38.63 6.76 17.63
N SER A 38 39.50 7.76 17.78
CA SER A 38 39.11 9.12 18.18
C SER A 38 39.96 10.15 17.46
N ALA A 39 39.31 11.14 16.85
CA ALA A 39 39.85 12.43 16.44
C ALA A 39 38.64 13.34 16.13
N SER A 40 38.62 14.63 16.45
CA SER A 40 39.43 15.46 17.36
C SER A 40 38.68 16.79 17.53
N GLU A 41 38.66 17.39 18.71
CA GLU A 41 38.02 18.69 18.92
C GLU A 41 38.76 19.85 18.26
N ALA A 42 38.00 20.86 17.82
CA ALA A 42 38.45 22.24 17.71
C ALA A 42 37.29 23.16 18.15
N GLY A 43 37.46 23.85 19.28
CA GLY A 43 36.42 24.67 19.90
C GLY A 43 36.22 26.04 19.25
N GLY A 44 35.04 26.65 19.46
CA GLY A 44 34.76 28.00 18.98
C GLY A 44 33.31 28.46 19.20
N ARG A 45 33.04 29.11 20.34
CA ARG A 45 31.91 30.04 20.58
C ARG A 45 32.50 31.25 21.30
N PRO A 46 32.10 32.49 20.98
CA PRO A 46 30.83 33.01 21.49
C PRO A 46 30.07 33.96 20.54
N GLY A 47 28.86 34.38 20.95
CA GLY A 47 28.23 35.61 20.44
C GLY A 47 26.82 35.42 19.85
N ALA A 48 25.81 35.77 20.63
CA ALA A 48 24.49 36.16 20.11
C ALA A 48 24.34 37.69 20.20
N PRO A 49 23.50 38.28 19.35
CA PRO A 49 22.55 39.27 19.89
C PRO A 49 21.11 39.09 19.38
N ALA A 50 20.17 39.74 20.09
CA ALA A 50 18.72 39.70 19.89
C ALA A 50 18.24 40.75 18.84
N PRO A 51 16.93 40.81 18.48
CA PRO A 51 16.48 41.26 17.15
C PRO A 51 15.89 42.68 17.05
N SER A 52 15.48 43.05 15.82
CA SER A 52 14.54 44.12 15.38
C SER A 52 15.20 45.39 14.77
N PRO A 53 14.50 46.20 13.94
CA PRO A 53 13.06 46.16 13.60
C PRO A 53 12.65 46.24 12.10
N PHE A 54 11.37 45.96 11.86
CA PHE A 54 10.45 46.44 10.81
C PHE A 54 11.00 47.24 9.60
N LEU A 55 10.68 46.76 8.40
CA LEU A 55 10.18 47.60 7.30
C LEU A 55 8.96 46.95 6.63
N SER A 56 7.89 47.73 6.49
CA SER A 56 6.61 47.31 5.89
C SER A 56 6.55 47.62 4.39
N LEU A 57 6.06 46.69 3.57
CA LEU A 57 5.55 46.98 2.23
C LEU A 57 4.20 46.30 2.00
N SER A 58 3.15 47.12 1.99
CA SER A 58 1.77 46.75 1.68
C SER A 58 1.53 46.71 0.15
N PRO A 59 0.48 46.02 -0.34
CA PRO A 59 0.44 45.50 -1.71
C PRO A 59 -0.08 46.50 -2.76
N ARG A 60 0.17 46.19 -4.04
CA ARG A 60 -0.54 46.78 -5.20
C ARG A 60 -1.30 45.70 -5.98
N PRO A 61 -2.42 46.05 -6.65
CA PRO A 61 -3.45 45.08 -7.01
C PRO A 61 -3.33 44.44 -8.40
N ILE A 62 -4.06 43.34 -8.54
CA ILE A 62 -4.24 42.51 -9.74
C ILE A 62 -4.91 43.29 -10.88
N GLN A 63 -4.35 43.20 -12.10
CA GLN A 63 -5.03 43.61 -13.34
C GLN A 63 -5.73 42.42 -14.03
N ARG A 64 -6.77 42.74 -14.82
CA ARG A 64 -7.76 41.80 -15.34
C ARG A 64 -7.32 41.05 -16.60
N SER A 65 -7.87 39.84 -16.73
CA SER A 65 -7.97 38.98 -17.91
C SER A 65 -8.32 39.67 -19.24
N PRO A 66 -7.83 39.14 -20.39
CA PRO A 66 -8.54 39.20 -21.67
C PRO A 66 -9.41 37.96 -21.91
N ARG A 67 -10.58 38.16 -22.54
CA ARG A 67 -11.50 37.10 -22.98
C ARG A 67 -10.98 36.41 -24.24
N TRP A 68 -11.13 35.08 -24.30
CA TRP A 68 -11.08 34.34 -25.57
C TRP A 68 -12.41 34.48 -26.33
N ARG A 69 -12.34 34.59 -27.66
CA ARG A 69 -13.46 34.37 -28.59
C ARG A 69 -13.04 33.34 -29.65
N PRO A 70 -13.96 32.52 -30.16
CA PRO A 70 -13.62 31.37 -30.99
C PRO A 70 -13.34 31.77 -32.44
N TRP A 71 -12.49 31.01 -33.12
CA TRP A 71 -12.35 31.03 -34.57
C TRP A 71 -13.01 29.80 -35.19
N GLY A 72 -13.77 30.04 -36.26
CA GLY A 72 -14.46 29.01 -37.02
C GLY A 72 -13.58 28.34 -38.08
N LEU A 73 -14.11 27.24 -38.61
CA LEU A 73 -13.56 26.42 -39.69
C LEU A 73 -13.33 27.21 -40.99
N ILE A 74 -12.35 26.78 -41.81
CA ILE A 74 -12.48 26.46 -43.26
C ILE A 74 -11.11 26.08 -43.87
N GLY A 75 -11.08 25.06 -44.75
CA GLY A 75 -10.23 25.05 -45.95
C GLY A 75 -8.81 24.45 -45.90
N ARG A 76 -8.67 23.21 -46.38
CA ARG A 76 -7.47 22.66 -47.05
C ARG A 76 -7.67 22.75 -48.60
N PRO A 77 -6.71 22.36 -49.45
CA PRO A 77 -5.28 22.75 -49.56
C PRO A 77 -4.89 23.12 -51.02
N GLY A 78 -3.62 23.45 -51.33
CA GLY A 78 -3.20 23.59 -52.74
C GLY A 78 -1.71 23.86 -53.04
N ALA A 79 -0.99 22.81 -53.45
CA ALA A 79 0.10 22.72 -54.44
C ALA A 79 1.40 23.58 -54.38
N ASP A 80 2.53 22.85 -54.47
CA ASP A 80 3.74 23.07 -55.28
C ASP A 80 4.51 24.42 -55.30
N ARG A 81 5.73 24.36 -54.75
CA ARG A 81 6.97 24.28 -55.57
C ARG A 81 8.20 23.92 -54.74
N GLY A 82 9.07 23.06 -55.27
CA GLY A 82 10.39 22.76 -54.69
C GLY A 82 11.54 23.38 -55.49
N ILE A 83 12.76 23.34 -54.94
CA ILE A 83 14.05 23.43 -55.68
C ILE A 83 15.20 22.86 -54.82
N ASN A 84 15.99 21.98 -55.46
CA ASN A 84 17.20 21.27 -54.97
C ASN A 84 18.43 22.22 -55.12
N TRP A 85 19.48 22.26 -54.31
CA TRP A 85 20.45 21.25 -53.82
C TRP A 85 20.91 21.62 -52.36
N SER A 86 21.96 21.10 -51.68
CA SER A 86 23.21 20.41 -52.04
C SER A 86 23.83 19.60 -50.88
N SER A 87 24.87 18.82 -51.19
CA SER A 87 25.42 17.71 -50.39
C SER A 87 26.60 18.04 -49.47
N GLY A 88 26.69 17.36 -48.32
CA GLY A 88 27.92 17.21 -47.53
C GLY A 88 28.13 15.77 -47.07
N ARG A 89 29.23 15.13 -47.49
CA ARG A 89 29.57 13.71 -47.20
C ARG A 89 30.99 13.64 -46.65
N LEU A 90 31.20 13.02 -45.49
CA LEU A 90 32.53 12.60 -45.00
C LEU A 90 32.53 11.14 -44.55
N ARG A 91 33.69 10.50 -44.62
CA ARG A 91 33.91 9.05 -44.44
C ARG A 91 34.40 8.74 -43.01
N GLY A 92 34.28 7.47 -42.58
CA GLY A 92 34.85 6.93 -41.33
C GLY A 92 36.39 6.80 -41.35
N PRO A 93 36.98 5.98 -40.44
CA PRO A 93 36.92 4.53 -40.65
C PRO A 93 36.91 3.61 -39.39
N LEU A 94 36.54 2.35 -39.65
CA LEU A 94 37.05 1.06 -39.11
C LEU A 94 37.71 0.98 -37.70
N ALA A 95 37.12 0.14 -36.85
CA ALA A 95 37.85 -0.94 -36.17
C ALA A 95 36.86 -2.06 -35.75
N ALA A 96 37.14 -3.31 -36.11
CA ALA A 96 36.40 -4.48 -35.66
C ALA A 96 37.26 -5.29 -34.68
N HIS A 97 36.66 -5.87 -33.63
CA HIS A 97 37.18 -7.02 -32.88
C HIS A 97 36.00 -7.75 -32.21
N SER A 98 35.84 -9.05 -32.48
CA SER A 98 35.07 -9.99 -31.65
C SER A 98 36.03 -10.79 -30.77
N PRO A 99 35.53 -11.52 -29.76
CA PRO A 99 35.66 -12.98 -29.90
C PRO A 99 34.53 -13.83 -29.28
N ALA A 100 34.54 -15.10 -29.70
CA ALA A 100 34.13 -16.30 -28.97
C ALA A 100 32.64 -16.49 -28.57
N ALA A 101 31.93 -17.25 -29.41
CA ALA A 101 30.83 -18.12 -28.99
C ALA A 101 31.24 -19.59 -29.16
N SER A 102 30.89 -20.47 -28.22
CA SER A 102 31.02 -21.94 -28.30
C SER A 102 30.31 -22.62 -27.13
N PRO A 103 29.87 -23.89 -27.26
CA PRO A 103 29.17 -24.44 -28.42
C PRO A 103 27.86 -25.16 -28.03
N SER A 104 26.91 -25.25 -28.96
CA SER A 104 25.68 -26.02 -28.76
C SER A 104 25.94 -27.53 -28.83
N ARG A 105 25.41 -28.28 -27.86
CA ARG A 105 25.43 -29.75 -27.89
C ARG A 105 24.49 -30.26 -29.00
N ARG A 106 25.07 -30.78 -30.09
CA ARG A 106 24.33 -31.62 -31.06
C ARG A 106 24.43 -33.08 -30.63
N SER A 107 23.32 -33.65 -30.16
CA SER A 107 23.23 -35.09 -29.91
C SER A 107 22.99 -35.83 -31.24
N CYS A 108 23.96 -36.66 -31.65
CA CYS A 108 23.77 -37.58 -32.76
C CYS A 108 22.79 -38.69 -32.36
N TRP A 109 21.68 -38.83 -33.08
CA TRP A 109 20.88 -40.04 -33.05
C TRP A 109 21.42 -41.03 -34.07
N VAL A 110 21.93 -42.16 -33.58
CA VAL A 110 22.29 -43.31 -34.42
C VAL A 110 21.00 -44.00 -34.86
N MET A 111 20.80 -44.19 -36.17
CA MET A 111 19.70 -45.01 -36.68
C MET A 111 19.94 -46.48 -36.32
N GLY A 112 19.25 -46.95 -35.28
CA GLY A 112 19.17 -48.38 -34.97
C GLY A 112 18.32 -49.11 -36.01
N THR A 113 18.86 -50.17 -36.59
CA THR A 113 18.20 -50.98 -37.62
C THR A 113 17.04 -51.78 -37.05
N VAL A 114 15.86 -51.67 -37.67
CA VAL A 114 14.69 -52.50 -37.33
C VAL A 114 14.86 -53.88 -37.97
N SER A 115 15.11 -54.90 -37.16
CA SER A 115 15.06 -56.30 -37.63
C SER A 115 13.61 -56.79 -37.66
N ALA A 116 13.21 -57.39 -38.78
CA ALA A 116 11.87 -57.91 -38.99
C ALA A 116 11.70 -59.29 -38.33
N VAL A 117 10.59 -59.48 -37.60
CA VAL A 117 10.03 -60.80 -37.28
C VAL A 117 8.54 -60.77 -37.62
N ALA A 118 8.11 -61.72 -38.45
CA ALA A 118 6.74 -61.85 -38.94
C ALA A 118 6.05 -63.09 -38.29
N PRO A 119 4.81 -63.47 -38.67
CA PRO A 119 3.64 -62.96 -37.95
C PRO A 119 2.71 -64.08 -37.45
N ARG A 120 2.28 -64.04 -36.17
CA ARG A 120 1.21 -64.93 -35.65
C ARG A 120 0.30 -64.22 -34.65
N ALA A 121 -0.90 -64.80 -34.45
CA ALA A 121 -1.97 -64.37 -33.54
C ALA A 121 -2.79 -63.13 -33.95
N ARG A 122 -3.37 -63.15 -35.17
CA ARG A 122 -4.66 -62.48 -35.42
C ARG A 122 -5.79 -63.28 -34.74
N ALA A 123 -6.10 -62.96 -33.48
CA ALA A 123 -7.38 -63.17 -32.79
C ALA A 123 -7.19 -62.75 -31.32
N LEU A 124 -8.18 -62.04 -30.75
CA LEU A 124 -8.34 -61.55 -29.34
C LEU A 124 -8.43 -60.03 -29.14
N TRP A 125 -8.23 -59.20 -30.17
CA TRP A 125 -8.43 -57.73 -30.09
C TRP A 125 -9.88 -57.26 -30.39
N ALA A 126 -10.88 -58.12 -30.20
CA ALA A 126 -12.29 -57.86 -30.53
C ALA A 126 -13.28 -57.94 -29.35
N LEU A 127 -12.79 -58.13 -28.12
CA LEU A 127 -13.62 -58.27 -26.91
C LEU A 127 -13.22 -57.32 -25.76
N LEU A 128 -12.41 -56.30 -26.05
CA LEU A 128 -11.95 -55.28 -25.09
C LEU A 128 -12.29 -53.84 -25.53
N LEU A 129 -13.22 -53.70 -26.49
CA LEU A 129 -13.80 -52.44 -26.96
C LEU A 129 -15.31 -52.33 -26.69
N ALA A 130 -15.85 -53.21 -25.82
CA ALA A 130 -17.25 -53.22 -25.38
C ALA A 130 -17.43 -52.77 -23.92
N SER A 131 -16.42 -52.11 -23.34
CA SER A 131 -16.50 -51.40 -22.06
C SER A 131 -16.32 -49.88 -22.21
N LEU A 132 -16.72 -49.34 -23.36
CA LEU A 132 -17.07 -47.92 -23.52
C LEU A 132 -18.39 -47.64 -22.78
N GLY A 133 -18.39 -47.91 -21.47
CA GLY A 133 -19.39 -47.41 -20.56
C GLY A 133 -19.31 -45.89 -20.54
N THR A 134 -20.45 -45.24 -20.68
CA THR A 134 -20.59 -43.79 -20.74
C THR A 134 -20.07 -43.12 -19.48
N ALA A 135 -18.77 -42.80 -19.46
CA ALA A 135 -18.28 -41.65 -18.71
C ALA A 135 -18.89 -40.41 -19.39
N ALA A 136 -20.03 -39.96 -18.86
CA ALA A 136 -20.49 -38.61 -19.13
C ALA A 136 -19.34 -37.69 -18.70
N GLY A 137 -18.67 -37.07 -19.68
CA GLY A 137 -17.65 -36.09 -19.41
C GLY A 137 -18.31 -34.94 -18.67
N GLN A 138 -18.18 -34.91 -17.34
CA GLN A 138 -18.42 -33.70 -16.58
C GLN A 138 -17.51 -32.64 -17.23
N PRO A 139 -18.05 -31.46 -17.61
CA PRO A 139 -17.20 -30.42 -18.14
C PRO A 139 -16.16 -30.10 -17.06
N LEU A 140 -14.88 -30.36 -17.38
CA LEU A 140 -13.76 -29.76 -16.67
C LEU A 140 -14.07 -28.27 -16.62
N GLY A 141 -14.16 -27.72 -15.41
CA GLY A 141 -14.84 -26.46 -15.13
C GLY A 141 -14.50 -25.42 -16.19
N GLY A 142 -15.46 -25.15 -17.06
CA GLY A 142 -15.23 -24.25 -18.19
C GLY A 142 -14.86 -22.89 -17.64
N GLU A 143 -13.78 -22.31 -18.16
CA GLU A 143 -13.58 -20.86 -18.06
C GLU A 143 -14.91 -20.22 -18.49
N SER A 144 -15.47 -19.37 -17.63
CA SER A 144 -16.79 -18.80 -17.82
C SER A 144 -16.72 -17.74 -18.93
N VAL A 145 -16.65 -18.21 -20.18
CA VAL A 145 -16.59 -17.36 -21.36
C VAL A 145 -17.80 -16.44 -21.35
N CYS A 146 -17.55 -15.14 -21.28
CA CYS A 146 -18.62 -14.15 -21.28
C CYS A 146 -19.37 -14.20 -22.63
N THR A 147 -20.64 -14.60 -22.56
CA THR A 147 -21.58 -14.69 -23.70
C THR A 147 -22.69 -13.65 -23.62
N ALA A 148 -22.63 -12.75 -22.62
CA ALA A 148 -23.56 -11.66 -22.42
C ALA A 148 -23.65 -10.71 -23.63
N GLN A 149 -24.72 -9.90 -23.66
CA GLN A 149 -24.92 -8.88 -24.69
C GLN A 149 -23.65 -8.05 -24.90
N PRO A 150 -23.28 -7.71 -26.15
CA PRO A 150 -21.92 -7.31 -26.48
C PRO A 150 -21.44 -6.05 -25.75
N LEU A 151 -22.31 -5.15 -25.31
CA LEU A 151 -21.94 -3.93 -24.60
C LEU A 151 -22.84 -3.70 -23.37
N ALA A 152 -22.25 -3.33 -22.24
CA ALA A 152 -22.97 -2.79 -21.09
C ALA A 152 -22.28 -1.53 -20.54
N LYS A 153 -23.09 -0.60 -20.03
CA LYS A 153 -22.61 0.61 -19.34
C LYS A 153 -22.73 0.44 -17.83
N TYR A 154 -21.76 0.97 -17.10
CA TYR A 154 -21.73 0.96 -15.64
C TYR A 154 -21.40 2.34 -15.08
N GLY A 155 -22.09 2.73 -14.02
CA GLY A 155 -21.65 3.81 -13.14
C GLY A 155 -20.75 3.21 -12.07
N ILE A 156 -19.51 3.71 -11.97
CA ILE A 156 -18.56 3.36 -10.92
C ILE A 156 -18.50 4.51 -9.90
N THR A 157 -18.75 4.21 -8.63
CA THR A 157 -18.69 5.17 -7.53
C THR A 157 -17.66 4.71 -6.51
N PHE A 158 -16.59 5.50 -6.37
CA PHE A 158 -15.61 5.35 -5.30
C PHE A 158 -16.04 6.15 -4.07
N THR A 159 -15.95 5.52 -2.90
CA THR A 159 -16.25 6.11 -1.60
C THR A 159 -15.02 6.00 -0.70
N GLY A 160 -14.35 7.12 -0.44
CA GLY A 160 -13.30 7.20 0.57
C GLY A 160 -13.90 7.04 1.96
N LYS A 161 -13.33 6.14 2.77
CA LYS A 161 -13.73 5.86 4.16
C LYS A 161 -12.56 6.10 5.14
N TRP A 162 -11.52 6.79 4.70
CA TRP A 162 -10.35 7.14 5.51
C TRP A 162 -10.71 8.32 6.41
N SER A 163 -11.21 8.03 7.61
CA SER A 163 -11.52 9.01 8.64
C SER A 163 -10.55 8.91 9.82
N GLN A 164 -10.41 9.98 10.59
CA GLN A 164 -9.63 9.96 11.84
C GLN A 164 -10.23 9.00 12.89
N ALA A 165 -11.54 8.71 12.84
CA ALA A 165 -12.17 7.71 13.68
C ALA A 165 -11.77 6.28 13.29
N ALA A 166 -11.75 5.97 11.99
CA ALA A 166 -11.38 4.64 11.49
C ALA A 166 -9.86 4.40 11.43
N PHE A 167 -9.07 5.46 11.31
CA PHE A 167 -7.61 5.40 11.21
C PHE A 167 -6.96 6.58 11.97
N PRO A 168 -7.01 6.61 13.32
CA PRO A 168 -6.50 7.71 14.13
C PRO A 168 -4.96 7.82 14.13
N LYS A 169 -4.24 6.72 13.87
CA LYS A 169 -2.77 6.68 13.94
C LYS A 169 -2.20 7.54 12.82
N GLN A 170 -1.54 8.63 13.21
CA GLN A 170 -0.87 9.58 12.31
C GLN A 170 -1.79 10.18 11.22
N TYR A 171 -3.10 10.26 11.44
CA TYR A 171 -4.07 10.77 10.45
C TYR A 171 -3.64 12.16 9.90
N PRO A 172 -3.35 12.31 8.59
CA PRO A 172 -2.83 13.56 8.05
C PRO A 172 -3.85 14.71 8.11
N LEU A 173 -3.57 15.71 8.95
CA LEU A 173 -4.44 16.89 9.11
C LEU A 173 -3.98 18.12 8.31
N PHE A 174 -2.70 18.19 7.91
CA PHE A 174 -2.16 19.37 7.23
C PHE A 174 -0.94 19.04 6.35
N ARG A 175 -0.83 19.77 5.23
CA ARG A 175 0.32 19.80 4.30
C ARG A 175 0.83 18.43 3.81
N PRO A 176 0.05 17.70 2.99
CA PRO A 176 -1.38 17.90 2.71
C PRO A 176 -2.27 17.19 3.75
N PRO A 177 -3.56 17.56 3.87
CA PRO A 177 -4.53 16.75 4.60
C PRO A 177 -4.75 15.40 3.91
N ALA A 178 -5.30 14.44 4.64
CA ALA A 178 -5.73 13.14 4.12
C ALA A 178 -6.74 13.33 2.99
N GLN A 179 -6.43 12.81 1.81
CA GLN A 179 -7.21 12.92 0.58
C GLN A 179 -6.87 11.78 -0.39
N TRP A 180 -7.50 11.76 -1.57
CA TRP A 180 -7.30 10.74 -2.61
C TRP A 180 -6.89 11.38 -3.93
N SER A 181 -6.12 10.67 -4.76
CA SER A 181 -5.89 11.09 -6.15
C SER A 181 -7.18 11.04 -6.99
N ALA A 182 -7.09 11.49 -8.24
CA ALA A 182 -8.06 11.04 -9.25
C ALA A 182 -8.07 9.51 -9.31
N LEU A 183 -9.23 8.93 -9.61
CA LEU A 183 -9.34 7.51 -9.92
C LEU A 183 -8.97 7.31 -11.39
N LEU A 184 -8.16 6.30 -11.69
CA LEU A 184 -7.79 5.94 -13.06
C LEU A 184 -7.88 4.43 -13.24
N GLY A 185 -8.51 3.99 -14.33
CA GLY A 185 -8.71 2.57 -14.64
C GLY A 185 -9.07 2.29 -16.09
N ALA A 186 -9.27 1.01 -16.39
CA ALA A 186 -9.63 0.52 -17.72
C ALA A 186 -10.59 -0.67 -17.65
N ALA A 187 -11.41 -0.80 -18.70
CA ALA A 187 -12.13 -2.02 -19.05
C ALA A 187 -11.27 -2.83 -20.03
N HIS A 188 -10.99 -4.10 -19.73
CA HIS A 188 -9.95 -4.89 -20.41
C HIS A 188 -10.23 -6.41 -20.43
N SER A 189 -9.42 -7.14 -21.19
CA SER A 189 -9.35 -8.61 -21.21
C SER A 189 -8.28 -9.12 -20.23
N SER A 190 -8.22 -10.43 -20.03
CA SER A 190 -7.19 -11.08 -19.21
C SER A 190 -5.76 -10.91 -19.74
N ASP A 191 -5.59 -10.50 -21.00
CA ASP A 191 -4.30 -10.22 -21.64
C ASP A 191 -3.67 -8.90 -21.18
N TYR A 192 -4.40 -8.08 -20.42
CA TYR A 192 -3.91 -6.87 -19.77
C TYR A 192 -4.02 -6.98 -18.24
N SER A 193 -3.04 -6.43 -17.55
CA SER A 193 -3.06 -6.24 -16.09
C SER A 193 -2.61 -4.82 -15.81
N LEU A 194 -3.46 -4.05 -15.12
CA LEU A 194 -3.11 -2.70 -14.66
C LEU A 194 -2.11 -2.77 -13.50
N TRP A 195 -2.39 -3.68 -12.56
CA TRP A 195 -1.57 -4.03 -11.41
C TRP A 195 -2.03 -5.41 -10.92
N ARG A 196 -1.21 -6.07 -10.08
CA ARG A 196 -1.58 -7.33 -9.43
C ARG A 196 -0.78 -7.51 -8.14
N LYS A 197 -1.40 -8.10 -7.11
CA LYS A 197 -0.70 -8.50 -5.88
C LYS A 197 0.43 -9.48 -6.20
N ASP A 198 1.55 -9.36 -5.50
CA ASP A 198 2.75 -10.20 -5.69
C ASP A 198 3.36 -10.10 -7.12
N GLN A 199 3.14 -8.96 -7.81
CA GLN A 199 3.77 -8.59 -9.08
C GLN A 199 4.40 -7.19 -9.01
N TYR A 200 5.34 -6.89 -9.89
CA TYR A 200 5.94 -5.55 -9.99
C TYR A 200 4.99 -4.56 -10.66
N VAL A 201 4.93 -3.32 -10.16
CA VAL A 201 4.23 -2.22 -10.83
C VAL A 201 4.95 -1.77 -12.11
N SER A 202 4.20 -1.28 -13.10
CA SER A 202 4.76 -0.61 -14.27
C SER A 202 5.37 0.76 -13.91
N ASN A 203 6.16 1.35 -14.82
CA ASN A 203 6.67 2.70 -14.63
C ASN A 203 5.54 3.73 -14.56
N GLY A 204 4.52 3.61 -15.43
CA GLY A 204 3.35 4.47 -15.38
C GLY A 204 2.59 4.36 -14.06
N LEU A 205 2.42 3.14 -13.54
CA LEU A 205 1.74 2.94 -12.26
C LEU A 205 2.56 3.47 -11.10
N ARG A 206 3.88 3.24 -11.07
CA ARG A 206 4.81 3.84 -10.10
C ARG A 206 4.65 5.36 -10.03
N ASP A 207 4.69 6.03 -11.18
CA ASP A 207 4.57 7.48 -11.27
C ASP A 207 3.21 7.99 -10.74
N PHE A 208 2.14 7.24 -11.01
CA PHE A 208 0.81 7.51 -10.50
C PHE A 208 0.68 7.28 -8.98
N VAL A 209 1.19 6.16 -8.46
CA VAL A 209 1.05 5.81 -7.02
C VAL A 209 2.05 6.50 -6.11
N GLU A 210 3.18 7.01 -6.61
CA GLU A 210 4.11 7.86 -5.82
C GLU A 210 3.75 9.36 -5.88
N ARG A 211 3.22 9.85 -7.02
CA ARG A 211 3.13 11.31 -7.28
C ARG A 211 1.78 11.79 -7.81
N GLY A 212 0.89 10.88 -8.20
CA GLY A 212 -0.37 11.22 -8.87
C GLY A 212 -0.22 11.52 -10.36
N GLU A 213 0.95 11.24 -10.95
CA GLU A 213 1.28 11.54 -12.35
C GLU A 213 0.68 10.48 -13.30
N ALA A 214 -0.55 10.72 -13.73
CA ALA A 214 -1.34 9.76 -14.52
C ALA A 214 -0.88 9.54 -15.97
N TRP A 215 -0.09 10.46 -16.55
CA TRP A 215 0.13 10.50 -18.01
C TRP A 215 0.80 9.25 -18.57
N ALA A 216 1.84 8.74 -17.89
CA ALA A 216 2.55 7.54 -18.31
C ALA A 216 1.64 6.29 -18.25
N LEU A 217 0.85 6.15 -17.19
CA LEU A 217 -0.10 5.03 -17.02
C LEU A 217 -1.21 5.06 -18.09
N MET A 218 -1.73 6.25 -18.42
CA MET A 218 -2.70 6.41 -19.52
C MET A 218 -2.10 5.94 -20.85
N ARG A 219 -0.86 6.34 -21.16
CA ARG A 219 -0.16 5.92 -22.39
C ARG A 219 0.13 4.42 -22.43
N GLU A 220 0.39 3.78 -21.29
CA GLU A 220 0.53 2.32 -21.18
C GLU A 220 -0.80 1.60 -21.50
N MET A 221 -1.92 2.04 -20.93
CA MET A 221 -3.26 1.48 -21.21
C MET A 221 -3.68 1.67 -22.68
N GLU A 222 -3.49 2.88 -23.23
CA GLU A 222 -3.78 3.18 -24.64
C GLU A 222 -2.93 2.31 -25.58
N ALA A 223 -1.64 2.14 -25.30
CA ALA A 223 -0.76 1.29 -26.09
C ALA A 223 -1.12 -0.20 -26.02
N ALA A 224 -1.68 -0.68 -24.90
CA ALA A 224 -2.20 -2.04 -24.78
C ALA A 224 -3.47 -2.22 -25.64
N GLY A 225 -4.39 -1.25 -25.62
CA GLY A 225 -5.55 -1.22 -26.52
C GLY A 225 -5.17 -1.23 -28.00
N GLU A 226 -4.24 -0.37 -28.42
CA GLU A 226 -3.79 -0.26 -29.82
C GLU A 226 -3.04 -1.50 -30.32
N LYS A 227 -2.15 -2.10 -29.51
CA LYS A 227 -1.21 -3.14 -29.96
C LYS A 227 -1.67 -4.57 -29.68
N LEU A 228 -2.36 -4.79 -28.55
CA LEU A 228 -2.78 -6.11 -28.09
C LEU A 228 -4.28 -6.31 -28.20
N GLN A 229 -5.05 -5.24 -28.49
CA GLN A 229 -6.52 -5.25 -28.46
C GLN A 229 -7.09 -5.69 -27.10
N SER A 230 -6.31 -5.55 -26.02
CA SER A 230 -6.64 -6.06 -24.69
C SER A 230 -7.32 -5.03 -23.79
N VAL A 231 -7.35 -3.75 -24.17
CA VAL A 231 -8.09 -2.68 -23.47
C VAL A 231 -9.20 -2.15 -24.37
N HIS A 232 -10.42 -2.08 -23.84
CA HIS A 232 -11.60 -1.54 -24.53
C HIS A 232 -11.73 -0.03 -24.35
N GLY A 233 -11.53 0.46 -23.12
CA GLY A 233 -11.65 1.88 -22.80
C GLY A 233 -10.99 2.23 -21.47
N VAL A 234 -10.41 3.42 -21.41
CA VAL A 234 -9.85 4.03 -20.21
C VAL A 234 -10.90 4.95 -19.60
N PHE A 235 -11.07 4.90 -18.27
CA PHE A 235 -11.98 5.76 -17.53
C PHE A 235 -11.27 6.41 -16.35
N SER A 236 -11.75 7.58 -15.94
CA SER A 236 -11.25 8.29 -14.77
C SER A 236 -12.36 9.06 -14.06
N ALA A 237 -12.17 9.28 -12.75
CA ALA A 237 -13.05 10.10 -11.93
C ALA A 237 -12.24 11.18 -11.20
N PRO A 238 -12.81 12.37 -10.91
CA PRO A 238 -12.13 13.44 -10.20
C PRO A 238 -11.56 13.02 -8.84
N ALA A 239 -10.49 13.71 -8.41
CA ALA A 239 -9.88 13.51 -7.09
C ALA A 239 -10.84 13.86 -5.94
N VAL A 240 -10.74 13.15 -4.82
CA VAL A 240 -11.50 13.45 -3.60
C VAL A 240 -10.60 14.23 -2.64
N PRO A 241 -10.85 15.53 -2.36
CA PRO A 241 -9.95 16.40 -1.58
C PRO A 241 -10.01 16.18 -0.06
N SER A 242 -10.51 15.03 0.39
CA SER A 242 -10.70 14.65 1.80
C SER A 242 -10.70 13.12 1.95
N GLY A 243 -10.21 12.61 3.09
CA GLY A 243 -10.11 11.17 3.35
C GLY A 243 -11.47 10.45 3.31
N THR A 244 -12.53 11.14 3.69
CA THR A 244 -13.93 10.74 3.44
C THR A 244 -14.56 11.57 2.34
N GLY A 245 -15.25 10.93 1.40
CA GLY A 245 -15.93 11.59 0.29
C GLY A 245 -16.24 10.62 -0.84
N GLN A 246 -16.88 11.10 -1.91
CA GLN A 246 -17.23 10.28 -3.07
C GLN A 246 -16.79 10.92 -4.39
N THR A 247 -16.49 10.08 -5.37
CA THR A 247 -16.28 10.45 -6.77
C THR A 247 -16.85 9.35 -7.65
N SER A 248 -17.33 9.69 -8.84
CA SER A 248 -17.91 8.73 -9.77
C SER A 248 -17.63 9.07 -11.22
N THR A 249 -17.73 8.05 -12.07
CA THR A 249 -17.64 8.17 -13.52
C THR A 249 -18.43 7.04 -14.18
N GLU A 250 -18.53 7.05 -15.50
CA GLU A 250 -19.13 5.96 -16.28
C GLU A 250 -18.03 5.18 -17.01
N LEU A 251 -18.25 3.87 -17.19
CA LEU A 251 -17.42 3.00 -18.01
C LEU A 251 -18.29 2.10 -18.88
N GLU A 252 -17.73 1.62 -19.98
CA GLU A 252 -18.34 0.64 -20.86
C GLU A 252 -17.51 -0.65 -20.83
N VAL A 253 -18.18 -1.79 -20.76
CA VAL A 253 -17.57 -3.12 -20.86
C VAL A 253 -18.14 -3.86 -22.05
N HIS A 254 -17.29 -4.67 -22.67
CA HIS A 254 -17.63 -5.50 -23.82
C HIS A 254 -17.50 -6.98 -23.45
N SER A 255 -18.18 -7.91 -24.13
CA SER A 255 -18.09 -9.35 -23.80
C SER A 255 -16.70 -9.97 -23.98
N ARG A 256 -15.77 -9.27 -24.64
CA ARG A 256 -14.34 -9.63 -24.73
C ARG A 256 -13.44 -8.89 -23.72
N HIS A 257 -14.02 -7.92 -23.02
CA HIS A 257 -13.35 -6.96 -22.14
C HIS A 257 -14.23 -6.69 -20.93
N SER A 258 -14.62 -7.77 -20.24
CA SER A 258 -15.54 -7.73 -19.10
C SER A 258 -14.84 -7.43 -17.76
N LEU A 259 -13.51 -7.44 -17.75
CA LEU A 259 -12.70 -7.17 -16.56
C LEU A 259 -12.52 -5.67 -16.37
N VAL A 260 -12.61 -5.22 -15.12
CA VAL A 260 -12.37 -3.83 -14.74
C VAL A 260 -11.23 -3.78 -13.72
N SER A 261 -10.22 -2.96 -14.01
CA SER A 261 -9.17 -2.61 -13.05
C SER A 261 -9.07 -1.10 -12.88
N PHE A 262 -8.75 -0.65 -11.68
CA PHE A 262 -8.43 0.76 -11.40
C PHE A 262 -7.48 0.88 -10.20
N ALA A 263 -6.87 2.06 -10.06
CA ALA A 263 -6.09 2.46 -8.90
C ALA A 263 -6.45 3.90 -8.45
N VAL A 264 -6.25 4.17 -7.16
CA VAL A 264 -6.37 5.49 -6.51
C VAL A 264 -5.25 5.61 -5.47
N ARG A 265 -4.35 6.58 -5.61
CA ARG A 265 -3.27 6.85 -4.64
C ARG A 265 -3.86 7.43 -3.35
N ILE A 266 -3.34 6.96 -2.21
CA ILE A 266 -3.57 7.51 -0.87
C ILE A 266 -2.68 8.75 -0.73
N ILE A 267 -3.24 9.91 -0.38
CA ILE A 267 -2.48 11.17 -0.30
C ILE A 267 -2.57 11.78 1.11
N PRO A 268 -1.45 12.10 1.76
CA PRO A 268 -0.08 11.76 1.38
C PRO A 268 0.25 10.30 1.71
N SER A 269 1.15 9.69 0.94
CA SER A 269 1.79 8.41 1.24
C SER A 269 3.12 8.29 0.47
N PRO A 270 3.98 7.31 0.78
CA PRO A 270 5.15 6.98 -0.04
C PRO A 270 4.69 6.55 -1.45
N ASP A 271 4.18 5.33 -1.59
CA ASP A 271 3.71 4.74 -2.85
C ASP A 271 2.35 4.02 -2.70
N TRP A 272 1.61 4.32 -1.62
CA TRP A 272 0.43 3.56 -1.22
C TRP A 272 -0.81 3.90 -2.04
N PHE A 273 -1.60 2.89 -2.38
CA PHE A 273 -2.81 3.02 -3.18
C PHE A 273 -3.92 2.07 -2.74
N VAL A 274 -5.11 2.25 -3.30
CA VAL A 274 -6.21 1.27 -3.28
C VAL A 274 -6.67 1.04 -4.71
N GLY A 275 -7.29 -0.10 -4.98
CA GLY A 275 -7.75 -0.40 -6.32
C GLY A 275 -8.48 -1.73 -6.42
N VAL A 276 -8.76 -2.12 -7.65
CA VAL A 276 -9.24 -3.44 -8.04
C VAL A 276 -8.38 -3.94 -9.19
N ASP A 277 -7.96 -5.21 -9.15
CA ASP A 277 -7.35 -5.97 -10.26
C ASP A 277 -8.40 -6.93 -10.83
N SER A 278 -8.66 -6.83 -12.13
CA SER A 278 -9.36 -7.83 -12.95
C SER A 278 -10.73 -8.29 -12.43
N LEU A 279 -11.56 -7.36 -11.94
CA LEU A 279 -12.93 -7.68 -11.52
C LEU A 279 -13.82 -7.95 -12.73
N ASP A 280 -14.28 -9.18 -12.88
CA ASP A 280 -15.24 -9.54 -13.92
C ASP A 280 -16.65 -9.04 -13.59
N LEU A 281 -17.21 -8.25 -14.51
CA LEU A 281 -18.60 -7.78 -14.47
C LEU A 281 -19.56 -8.69 -15.23
N CYS A 282 -19.05 -9.65 -16.00
CA CYS A 282 -19.85 -10.67 -16.64
C CYS A 282 -20.11 -11.85 -15.68
N ASP A 283 -21.23 -12.54 -15.88
CA ASP A 283 -21.56 -13.79 -15.22
C ASP A 283 -22.25 -14.70 -16.24
N GLY A 284 -21.43 -15.48 -16.97
CA GLY A 284 -21.89 -16.32 -18.07
C GLY A 284 -22.52 -15.53 -19.22
N ASP A 285 -23.85 -15.57 -19.30
CA ASP A 285 -24.68 -14.94 -20.33
C ASP A 285 -25.32 -13.60 -19.88
N HIS A 286 -25.06 -13.16 -18.65
CA HIS A 286 -25.61 -11.92 -18.10
C HIS A 286 -24.52 -10.97 -17.58
N TRP A 287 -24.90 -9.70 -17.43
CA TRP A 287 -24.09 -8.65 -16.81
C TRP A 287 -24.54 -8.48 -15.35
N ARG A 288 -23.61 -8.38 -14.41
CA ARG A 288 -23.92 -8.23 -12.97
C ARG A 288 -24.57 -6.87 -12.70
N GLU A 289 -25.79 -6.85 -12.18
CA GLU A 289 -26.53 -5.58 -11.99
C GLU A 289 -25.83 -4.62 -11.01
N GLN A 290 -25.23 -5.16 -9.95
CA GLN A 290 -24.46 -4.39 -8.97
C GLN A 290 -23.33 -5.25 -8.40
N VAL A 291 -22.15 -4.64 -8.23
CA VAL A 291 -21.02 -5.22 -7.50
C VAL A 291 -20.50 -4.17 -6.52
N ALA A 292 -20.26 -4.55 -5.27
CA ALA A 292 -19.64 -3.68 -4.27
C ALA A 292 -18.42 -4.37 -3.65
N VAL A 293 -17.29 -3.67 -3.61
CA VAL A 293 -16.02 -4.18 -3.09
C VAL A 293 -15.49 -3.22 -2.03
N ASP A 294 -15.24 -3.74 -0.84
CA ASP A 294 -14.55 -3.03 0.24
C ASP A 294 -13.04 -3.07 -0.02
N LEU A 295 -12.39 -1.90 0.01
CA LEU A 295 -11.01 -1.71 -0.44
C LEU A 295 -10.05 -1.56 0.75
N HIS A 296 -8.86 -2.13 0.60
CA HIS A 296 -7.78 -2.14 1.57
C HIS A 296 -6.52 -1.50 0.96
N PRO A 297 -5.62 -0.91 1.77
CA PRO A 297 -4.41 -0.26 1.26
C PRO A 297 -3.41 -1.30 0.72
N TYR A 298 -2.74 -0.94 -0.37
CA TYR A 298 -1.64 -1.67 -0.98
C TYR A 298 -0.39 -0.79 -1.04
N ASP A 299 0.76 -1.43 -0.87
CA ASP A 299 2.10 -0.89 -1.06
C ASP A 299 2.57 -1.25 -2.49
N ALA A 300 3.24 -0.34 -3.19
CA ALA A 300 3.66 -0.57 -4.58
C ALA A 300 5.05 -1.23 -4.70
N GLY A 301 5.81 -1.28 -3.60
CA GLY A 301 7.18 -1.80 -3.58
C GLY A 301 8.21 -0.87 -4.22
N THR A 302 7.93 0.43 -4.37
CA THR A 302 8.81 1.41 -5.04
C THR A 302 9.36 2.51 -4.12
N ASP A 303 8.69 2.82 -2.99
CA ASP A 303 9.19 3.74 -1.95
C ASP A 303 9.05 3.16 -0.54
N SER A 304 10.17 3.02 0.17
CA SER A 304 10.31 2.39 1.49
C SER A 304 9.99 3.34 2.66
N GLY A 305 9.24 4.42 2.44
CA GLY A 305 8.74 5.29 3.50
C GLY A 305 7.82 4.57 4.48
N PHE A 306 7.98 4.79 5.80
CA PHE A 306 7.17 4.09 6.82
C PHE A 306 5.83 4.77 7.12
N THR A 307 5.68 6.05 6.81
CA THR A 307 4.53 6.86 7.21
C THR A 307 3.95 7.65 6.05
N PHE A 308 2.68 8.06 6.18
CA PHE A 308 1.99 8.94 5.22
C PHE A 308 2.82 10.15 4.76
N SER A 309 3.64 10.73 5.64
CA SER A 309 4.46 11.92 5.40
C SER A 309 5.97 11.67 5.42
N SER A 310 6.40 10.41 5.24
CA SER A 310 7.82 10.08 5.10
C SER A 310 8.42 10.74 3.85
N PRO A 311 9.66 11.26 3.90
CA PRO A 311 10.38 11.66 2.70
C PRO A 311 10.61 10.46 1.78
N ASN A 312 10.61 10.70 0.47
CA ASN A 312 10.85 9.66 -0.53
C ASN A 312 12.15 8.89 -0.27
N PHE A 313 12.07 7.56 -0.24
CA PHE A 313 13.20 6.67 -0.06
C PHE A 313 13.04 5.42 -0.93
N ALA A 314 13.54 5.48 -2.17
CA ALA A 314 13.31 4.43 -3.18
C ALA A 314 13.70 3.02 -2.70
N THR A 315 12.78 2.07 -2.90
CA THR A 315 12.97 0.64 -2.62
C THR A 315 13.92 0.04 -3.66
N ILE A 316 15.08 -0.48 -3.22
CA ILE A 316 16.14 -1.02 -4.10
C ILE A 316 16.67 -2.34 -3.52
N PRO A 317 16.54 -3.48 -4.23
CA PRO A 317 15.78 -3.66 -5.49
C PRO A 317 14.30 -3.30 -5.30
N GLN A 318 13.60 -3.01 -6.39
CA GLN A 318 12.14 -2.82 -6.35
C GLN A 318 11.49 -4.10 -5.83
N ASP A 319 10.48 -3.94 -4.96
CA ASP A 319 9.64 -5.03 -4.46
C ASP A 319 8.33 -5.13 -5.26
N THR A 320 7.60 -6.22 -5.06
CA THR A 320 6.28 -6.45 -5.66
C THR A 320 5.15 -5.78 -4.85
N VAL A 321 4.00 -5.54 -5.47
CA VAL A 321 2.80 -5.03 -4.80
C VAL A 321 2.41 -5.94 -3.63
N THR A 322 2.32 -5.38 -2.42
CA THR A 322 1.89 -6.10 -1.22
C THR A 322 0.67 -5.45 -0.57
N GLU A 323 -0.15 -6.25 0.11
CA GLU A 323 -1.33 -5.76 0.83
C GLU A 323 -0.92 -5.27 2.22
N ILE A 324 -1.26 -4.02 2.54
CA ILE A 324 -0.99 -3.42 3.85
C ILE A 324 -2.10 -3.85 4.81
N THR A 325 -1.71 -4.42 5.94
CA THR A 325 -2.61 -5.01 6.95
C THR A 325 -2.34 -4.42 8.33
N ALA A 326 -3.20 -4.72 9.30
CA ALA A 326 -3.07 -4.22 10.67
C ALA A 326 -1.78 -4.71 11.38
N SER A 327 -1.18 -5.81 10.89
CA SER A 327 -0.03 -6.48 11.50
C SER A 327 1.21 -6.54 10.60
N SER A 328 1.10 -6.23 9.30
CA SER A 328 2.19 -6.22 8.32
C SER A 328 2.05 -5.04 7.36
N PRO A 329 3.10 -4.21 7.15
CA PRO A 329 4.44 -4.33 7.74
C PRO A 329 4.46 -4.02 9.24
N ASN A 330 5.27 -4.76 10.00
CA ASN A 330 5.15 -4.91 11.47
C ASN A 330 5.98 -3.91 12.32
N HIS A 331 6.43 -2.80 11.74
CA HIS A 331 7.25 -1.81 12.45
C HIS A 331 6.36 -0.79 13.21
N PRO A 332 6.67 -0.42 14.47
CA PRO A 332 5.80 0.44 15.28
C PRO A 332 5.46 1.80 14.67
N ALA A 333 6.38 2.37 13.88
CA ALA A 333 6.16 3.67 13.23
C ALA A 333 5.15 3.61 12.07
N ASN A 334 4.87 2.43 11.52
CA ASN A 334 4.05 2.29 10.32
C ASN A 334 2.62 2.79 10.54
N SER A 335 2.11 3.62 9.63
CA SER A 335 0.82 4.30 9.81
C SER A 335 -0.37 3.34 9.92
N PHE A 336 -0.30 2.19 9.25
CA PHE A 336 -1.32 1.14 9.30
C PHE A 336 -1.04 0.00 10.29
N PHE A 337 0.00 0.11 11.14
CA PHE A 337 0.27 -0.90 12.16
C PHE A 337 -0.59 -0.67 13.41
N TYR A 338 -1.64 -1.48 13.54
CA TYR A 338 -2.62 -1.50 14.62
C TYR A 338 -2.66 -2.89 15.29
N PRO A 339 -1.73 -3.23 16.19
CA PRO A 339 -1.53 -4.60 16.69
C PRO A 339 -2.71 -5.16 17.52
N ARG A 340 -3.68 -4.33 17.89
CA ARG A 340 -4.91 -4.76 18.59
C ARG A 340 -6.05 -5.17 17.65
N LEU A 341 -5.95 -4.82 16.36
CA LEU A 341 -6.95 -5.18 15.35
C LEU A 341 -6.56 -6.50 14.66
N LYS A 342 -7.56 -7.34 14.39
CA LYS A 342 -7.36 -8.58 13.61
C LYS A 342 -7.12 -8.30 12.11
N ALA A 343 -7.75 -7.25 11.61
CA ALA A 343 -7.65 -6.73 10.25
C ALA A 343 -7.97 -5.23 10.29
N LEU A 344 -7.56 -4.48 9.27
CA LEU A 344 -7.98 -3.08 9.11
C LEU A 344 -9.47 -3.02 8.75
N PRO A 345 -10.21 -1.98 9.16
CA PRO A 345 -11.48 -1.68 8.52
C PRO A 345 -11.22 -1.28 7.03
N PRO A 346 -12.23 -1.40 6.14
CA PRO A 346 -12.10 -0.93 4.76
C PRO A 346 -11.82 0.57 4.70
N ILE A 347 -10.69 0.95 4.09
CA ILE A 347 -10.25 2.35 3.95
C ILE A 347 -11.02 3.08 2.85
N ALA A 348 -11.57 2.34 1.89
CA ALA A 348 -12.50 2.83 0.89
C ALA A 348 -13.49 1.73 0.49
N ARG A 349 -14.46 2.06 -0.35
CA ARG A 349 -15.38 1.11 -0.98
C ARG A 349 -15.65 1.57 -2.41
N VAL A 350 -15.74 0.64 -3.34
CA VAL A 350 -16.23 0.90 -4.70
C VAL A 350 -17.55 0.18 -4.92
N THR A 351 -18.48 0.84 -5.61
CA THR A 351 -19.72 0.23 -6.10
C THR A 351 -19.80 0.44 -7.60
N LEU A 352 -20.01 -0.63 -8.36
CA LEU A 352 -20.31 -0.60 -9.78
C LEU A 352 -21.78 -0.98 -9.96
N VAL A 353 -22.54 -0.17 -10.69
CA VAL A 353 -23.98 -0.40 -10.94
C VAL A 353 -24.22 -0.35 -12.45
N GLN A 354 -24.88 -1.37 -12.98
CA GLN A 354 -25.22 -1.42 -14.39
C GLN A 354 -26.25 -0.34 -14.73
N LEU A 355 -25.92 0.52 -15.68
CA LEU A 355 -26.82 1.58 -16.15
C LEU A 355 -27.79 1.00 -17.18
N ARG A 356 -29.02 0.72 -16.76
CA ARG A 356 -30.08 0.26 -17.66
C ARG A 356 -30.39 1.34 -18.70
N GLN A 357 -30.07 1.06 -19.96
CA GLN A 357 -30.51 1.88 -21.09
C GLN A 357 -32.02 1.75 -21.26
N SER A 358 -32.80 2.71 -20.73
CA SER A 358 -34.25 2.75 -20.92
C SER A 358 -34.60 3.22 -22.34
N PRO A 359 -35.26 2.42 -23.20
CA PRO A 359 -35.64 2.83 -24.56
C PRO A 359 -36.83 3.81 -24.60
N ARG A 360 -37.10 4.52 -23.51
CA ARG A 360 -38.24 5.42 -23.37
C ARG A 360 -37.82 6.67 -22.60
N ALA A 361 -37.82 7.80 -23.30
CA ALA A 361 -37.74 9.11 -22.68
C ALA A 361 -38.94 9.29 -21.75
N PHE A 362 -38.70 9.18 -20.44
CA PHE A 362 -39.70 9.51 -19.43
C PHE A 362 -39.62 11.02 -19.19
N VAL A 363 -40.63 11.76 -19.64
CA VAL A 363 -40.80 13.17 -19.25
C VAL A 363 -41.09 13.18 -17.75
N PRO A 364 -40.29 13.87 -16.91
CA PRO A 364 -40.58 13.94 -15.49
C PRO A 364 -41.84 14.80 -15.28
N PRO A 365 -42.89 14.29 -14.61
CA PRO A 365 -43.89 15.18 -14.04
C PRO A 365 -43.25 16.00 -12.91
N ALA A 366 -43.67 17.25 -12.75
CA ALA A 366 -43.23 18.07 -11.61
C ALA A 366 -43.68 17.40 -10.30
N LEU A 367 -42.76 17.29 -9.34
CA LEU A 367 -43.09 16.85 -7.98
C LEU A 367 -43.28 18.08 -7.08
N ASP A 368 -44.47 18.15 -6.49
CA ASP A 368 -44.82 19.15 -5.49
C ASP A 368 -44.00 18.99 -4.20
N LEU A 369 -43.78 20.13 -3.54
CA LEU A 369 -43.20 20.20 -2.20
C LEU A 369 -44.26 19.89 -1.14
N ALA A 370 -44.24 18.71 -0.52
CA ALA A 370 -44.73 18.53 0.87
C ALA A 370 -44.32 17.20 1.52
N GLY A 371 -43.59 17.30 2.64
CA GLY A 371 -44.01 16.65 3.89
C GLY A 371 -43.71 15.16 4.13
N GLY A 372 -42.85 14.91 5.13
CA GLY A 372 -43.18 13.94 6.17
C GLY A 372 -42.57 12.54 6.04
N GLY A 373 -41.27 12.43 6.30
CA GLY A 373 -40.61 11.16 6.59
C GLY A 373 -39.32 11.39 7.36
N ASN A 374 -39.38 11.30 8.70
CA ASN A 374 -38.17 11.23 9.53
C ASN A 374 -37.59 9.82 9.40
N GLU A 375 -37.03 9.52 8.23
CA GLU A 375 -36.31 8.29 8.00
C GLU A 375 -35.01 8.37 8.78
N ILE A 376 -34.97 7.67 9.91
CA ILE A 376 -33.72 7.38 10.62
C ILE A 376 -32.94 6.45 9.68
N VAL A 377 -32.15 7.06 8.79
CA VAL A 377 -31.10 6.35 8.06
C VAL A 377 -30.25 5.70 9.12
N ASP A 378 -30.31 4.38 9.18
CA ASP A 378 -29.63 3.56 10.18
C ASP A 378 -28.13 3.87 10.12
N SER A 379 -27.70 4.72 11.05
CA SER A 379 -26.35 5.24 11.12
C SER A 379 -25.46 4.15 11.68
N LEU A 380 -25.16 3.17 10.83
CA LEU A 380 -24.15 2.15 11.08
C LEU A 380 -22.92 2.88 11.64
N PRO A 381 -22.47 2.55 12.86
CA PRO A 381 -21.42 3.30 13.51
C PRO A 381 -20.20 3.35 12.60
N VAL A 382 -19.69 4.55 12.35
CA VAL A 382 -18.41 4.74 11.66
C VAL A 382 -17.41 3.86 12.43
N PRO A 383 -16.69 2.93 11.77
CA PRO A 383 -15.83 2.00 12.49
C PRO A 383 -14.78 2.80 13.25
N GLU A 384 -14.83 2.75 14.58
CA GLU A 384 -13.83 3.39 15.45
C GLU A 384 -12.75 2.38 15.78
N THR A 385 -11.48 2.71 15.52
CA THR A 385 -10.35 1.82 15.85
C THR A 385 -9.65 2.31 17.12
N PRO A 386 -9.65 1.54 18.23
CA PRO A 386 -8.94 1.93 19.44
C PRO A 386 -7.44 2.12 19.20
N LEU A 387 -6.90 3.24 19.65
CA LEU A 387 -5.48 3.56 19.59
C LEU A 387 -4.98 3.90 21.00
N ASP A 388 -4.08 3.08 21.51
CA ASP A 388 -3.48 3.30 22.82
C ASP A 388 -2.40 4.40 22.75
N CYS A 389 -2.14 5.04 23.88
CA CYS A 389 -1.05 5.99 23.97
C CYS A 389 0.32 5.27 23.89
N GLU A 390 1.16 5.67 22.94
CA GLU A 390 2.57 5.26 22.88
C GLU A 390 3.45 6.41 23.43
N VAL A 391 4.40 6.09 24.30
CA VAL A 391 5.35 7.05 24.89
C VAL A 391 6.79 6.75 24.49
N SER A 392 7.68 7.72 24.60
CA SER A 392 9.12 7.51 24.39
C SER A 392 9.74 6.63 25.47
N LEU A 393 10.97 6.17 25.21
CA LEU A 393 11.86 5.78 26.30
C LEU A 393 12.04 6.95 27.26
N TRP A 394 12.35 6.63 28.53
CA TRP A 394 12.76 7.61 29.51
C TRP A 394 14.06 8.32 29.10
N SER A 395 14.18 9.59 29.46
CA SER A 395 15.46 10.29 29.47
C SER A 395 16.45 9.60 30.40
N SER A 396 17.73 9.93 30.25
CA SER A 396 18.69 9.77 31.35
C SER A 396 18.14 10.45 32.61
N TRP A 397 18.52 9.92 33.78
CA TRP A 397 18.28 10.61 35.05
C TRP A 397 18.95 11.98 35.05
N GLY A 398 18.25 12.99 35.58
CA GLY A 398 18.84 14.26 35.94
C GLY A 398 19.85 14.12 37.09
N LEU A 399 20.53 15.23 37.39
CA LEU A 399 21.41 15.33 38.55
C LEU A 399 20.61 15.11 39.84
N CYS A 400 21.26 14.56 40.87
CA CYS A 400 20.64 14.42 42.18
C CYS A 400 20.47 15.80 42.84
N ALA A 401 19.23 16.25 42.98
CA ALA A 401 18.88 17.49 43.66
C ALA A 401 18.69 17.21 45.16
N GLY A 402 19.54 17.81 45.99
CA GLY A 402 19.42 17.69 47.44
C GLY A 402 20.66 18.18 48.18
N PRO A 403 20.58 18.35 49.51
CA PRO A 403 21.74 18.62 50.34
C PRO A 403 22.75 17.47 50.29
N CYS A 404 24.04 17.82 50.28
CA CYS A 404 25.13 16.85 50.20
C CYS A 404 25.10 15.81 51.33
N GLY A 405 25.33 14.54 51.00
CA GLY A 405 25.38 13.45 51.98
C GLY A 405 24.03 13.15 52.66
N GLN A 406 22.94 13.76 52.19
CA GLN A 406 21.57 13.46 52.59
C GLN A 406 20.80 12.86 51.41
N LEU A 407 19.59 12.37 51.69
CA LEU A 407 18.69 11.90 50.64
C LEU A 407 18.24 13.10 49.79
N GLY A 408 18.57 13.05 48.50
CA GLY A 408 18.03 13.92 47.48
C GLY A 408 17.09 13.16 46.55
N ALA A 409 16.58 13.86 45.54
CA ALA A 409 15.75 13.28 44.50
C ALA A 409 16.33 13.60 43.11
N ARG A 410 16.16 12.67 42.17
CA ARG A 410 16.46 12.85 40.76
C ARG A 410 15.21 12.56 39.95
N SER A 411 14.97 13.36 38.93
CA SER A 411 13.86 13.17 38.00
C SER A 411 14.34 12.69 36.65
N ARG A 412 13.45 12.03 35.91
CA ARG A 412 13.57 11.74 34.48
C ARG A 412 12.21 11.92 33.82
N THR A 413 12.22 12.22 32.53
CA THR A 413 11.00 12.51 31.76
C THR A 413 10.91 11.68 30.49
N ARG A 414 9.70 11.51 29.98
CA ARG A 414 9.41 10.92 28.66
C ARG A 414 8.26 11.69 28.03
N TYR A 415 8.15 11.63 26.71
CA TYR A 415 7.13 12.37 25.97
C TYR A 415 6.17 11.41 25.26
N VAL A 416 4.97 11.88 24.96
CA VAL A 416 3.97 11.12 24.18
C VAL A 416 4.41 11.09 22.71
N ARG A 417 4.47 9.90 22.12
CA ARG A 417 4.73 9.66 20.70
C ARG A 417 3.44 9.53 19.90
N VAL A 418 2.44 8.85 20.46
CA VAL A 418 1.12 8.67 19.87
C VAL A 418 0.08 8.99 20.93
N GLN A 419 -0.81 9.93 20.63
CA GLN A 419 -1.94 10.27 21.52
C GLN A 419 -3.00 9.17 21.44
N PRO A 420 -3.68 8.83 22.56
CA PRO A 420 -4.73 7.84 22.56
C PRO A 420 -5.97 8.35 21.83
N ALA A 421 -6.72 7.44 21.19
CA ALA A 421 -7.98 7.72 20.52
C ALA A 421 -8.97 6.55 20.68
N ASN A 422 -10.26 6.84 20.49
CA ASN A 422 -11.34 5.84 20.40
C ASN A 422 -11.32 4.81 21.56
N HIS A 423 -11.36 5.31 22.79
CA HIS A 423 -11.29 4.50 24.02
C HIS A 423 -10.03 3.63 24.21
N GLY A 424 -8.94 3.93 23.49
CA GLY A 424 -7.62 3.35 23.75
C GLY A 424 -7.04 3.75 25.12
N ALA A 425 -6.04 3.00 25.57
CA ALA A 425 -5.43 3.17 26.89
C ALA A 425 -4.79 4.56 27.06
N PRO A 426 -5.05 5.26 28.18
CA PRO A 426 -4.48 6.59 28.43
C PRO A 426 -2.98 6.54 28.62
N CYS A 427 -2.30 7.67 28.42
CA CYS A 427 -0.85 7.76 28.60
C CYS A 427 -0.44 7.45 30.05
N PRO A 428 0.58 6.59 30.26
CA PRO A 428 1.18 6.43 31.58
C PRO A 428 1.96 7.70 31.98
N GLY A 429 2.29 7.84 33.26
CA GLY A 429 3.00 9.01 33.79
C GLY A 429 4.25 9.39 32.97
N LEU A 430 4.37 10.68 32.66
CA LEU A 430 5.42 11.24 31.79
C LEU A 430 6.68 11.69 32.55
N GLU A 431 6.59 11.74 33.87
CA GLU A 431 7.66 12.12 34.79
C GLU A 431 7.83 11.01 35.83
N GLU A 432 9.06 10.76 36.25
CA GLU A 432 9.40 9.79 37.28
C GLU A 432 10.48 10.39 38.17
N GLU A 433 10.28 10.28 39.48
CA GLU A 433 11.19 10.75 40.51
C GLU A 433 11.68 9.55 41.33
N ALA A 434 12.97 9.55 41.67
CA ALA A 434 13.58 8.52 42.50
C ALA A 434 14.57 9.13 43.47
N GLU A 435 14.68 8.51 44.65
CA GLU A 435 15.67 8.87 45.66
C GLU A 435 17.10 8.66 45.14
N CYS A 436 18.01 9.50 45.60
CA CYS A 436 19.44 9.43 45.31
C CYS A 436 20.25 10.08 46.44
N VAL A 437 21.57 9.91 46.42
CA VAL A 437 22.50 10.68 47.26
C VAL A 437 23.39 11.48 46.31
N PRO A 438 23.61 12.79 46.53
CA PRO A 438 24.52 13.57 45.70
C PRO A 438 25.98 13.15 45.93
N ASP A 439 26.59 12.55 44.91
CA ASP A 439 28.03 12.22 44.88
C ASP A 439 28.85 13.39 44.30
N ASN A 440 29.99 13.72 44.93
CA ASN A 440 30.91 14.81 44.53
C ASN A 440 30.33 16.24 44.69
N CYS A 441 29.92 16.58 45.90
CA CYS A 441 29.58 17.94 46.29
C CYS A 441 30.84 18.84 46.34
N VAL A 442 30.67 20.13 46.03
CA VAL A 442 31.70 21.17 46.07
C VAL A 442 31.47 22.09 47.27
#